data_AF-A0A1E7Z817-F1
#
_entry.id   AF-A0A1E7Z817-F1
#
_cell.length_a   1.000
_cell.length_b   1.000
_cell.length_c   1.000
_cell.angle_alpha   90.00
_cell.angle_beta   90.00
_cell.angle_gamma   90.00
#
_symmetry.space_group_name_H-M   'P 1'
#
loop_
_entity.id
_entity.type
_entity.pdbx_description
1 polymer ?
#
loop_
_entity_poly.entity_id
_entity_poly.type
_entity_poly.pdbx_seq_one_letter_code
_entity_poly.pdbx_strand_id
1 'polypeptide(L)'
;MNKFVKSLALGLAVACSVNFASQAAEDTKETGLSSAPTMQTENFDDATLEKFTVAMNAVSDVADKYQSEISGDETPEKMQQIQQAAQTEMVSEIEKTGLEVQTYTTIAQLVQTDEKLRSRVLDIAKEKNSES
;
A
#
# COMPACT_ATOMS: atom_id res chain seq x y z
N MET A 1 42.42 -15.92 20.12
CA MET A 1 43.68 -15.21 19.80
C MET A 1 43.79 -15.20 18.28
N ASN A 2 43.92 -14.12 17.50
CA ASN A 2 44.47 -12.75 17.64
C ASN A 2 43.48 -11.74 17.01
N LYS A 3 43.11 -10.61 17.62
CA LYS A 3 43.84 -9.33 17.80
C LYS A 3 44.32 -8.70 16.49
N PHE A 4 43.59 -7.70 15.97
CA PHE A 4 44.18 -6.47 15.44
C PHE A 4 43.20 -5.29 15.57
N VAL A 5 43.74 -4.19 16.06
CA VAL A 5 43.07 -3.03 16.64
C VAL A 5 43.71 -1.79 16.00
N LYS A 6 42.89 -0.76 15.75
CA LYS A 6 43.23 0.68 15.57
C LYS A 6 43.97 1.14 14.29
N SER A 7 43.36 2.11 13.61
CA SER A 7 43.81 3.53 13.43
C SER A 7 42.77 4.24 12.53
N LEU A 8 42.05 5.29 12.94
CA LEU A 8 42.40 6.68 13.28
C LEU A 8 42.94 7.53 12.11
N ALA A 9 42.07 8.36 11.54
CA ALA A 9 42.30 9.70 10.96
C ALA A 9 40.90 10.28 10.66
N LEU A 10 40.33 11.27 11.37
CA LEU A 10 40.68 12.69 11.58
C LEU A 10 40.70 13.56 10.30
N GLY A 11 39.75 14.49 10.23
CA GLY A 11 39.66 15.61 9.27
C GLY A 11 38.66 15.33 8.14
N LEU A 12 37.72 16.19 7.76
CA LEU A 12 37.59 17.64 7.87
C LEU A 12 36.09 18.01 7.96
N ALA A 13 35.78 19.07 8.69
CA ALA A 13 34.49 19.75 8.60
C ALA A 13 34.29 20.36 7.19
N VAL A 14 33.15 20.09 6.57
CA VAL A 14 32.61 20.92 5.48
C VAL A 14 31.17 21.25 5.83
N ALA A 15 30.99 22.39 6.48
CA ALA A 15 29.74 23.11 6.41
C ALA A 15 29.64 23.70 5.01
N CYS A 16 28.79 23.14 4.15
CA CYS A 16 28.34 23.80 2.94
C CYS A 16 26.86 23.50 2.75
N SER A 17 26.05 24.53 3.01
CA SER A 17 24.70 24.70 2.49
C SER A 17 24.69 24.45 0.98
N VAL A 18 23.99 23.41 0.53
CA VAL A 18 23.75 23.18 -0.90
C VAL A 18 22.37 23.75 -1.28
N ASN A 19 22.39 25.01 -1.71
CA ASN A 19 21.45 25.49 -2.69
C ASN A 19 22.03 25.21 -4.09
N PHE A 20 21.15 24.66 -4.93
CA PHE A 20 21.12 24.67 -6.40
C PHE A 20 22.30 25.28 -7.18
N ALA A 21 22.82 24.44 -8.09
CA ALA A 21 23.22 24.73 -9.49
C ALA A 21 24.69 24.43 -9.88
N SER A 22 24.80 23.33 -10.66
CA SER A 22 25.60 23.15 -11.89
C SER A 22 27.08 22.76 -11.87
N GLN A 23 27.30 21.55 -12.46
CA GLN A 23 28.34 21.07 -13.42
C GLN A 23 29.16 19.87 -12.91
N ALA A 24 29.39 18.78 -13.66
CA ALA A 24 28.93 18.31 -14.97
C ALA A 24 29.31 16.81 -15.17
N ALA A 25 28.45 16.05 -15.86
CA ALA A 25 28.64 14.80 -16.64
C ALA A 25 29.26 13.55 -15.92
N GLU A 26 28.73 12.33 -16.00
CA GLU A 26 28.21 11.59 -17.16
C GLU A 26 27.17 10.51 -16.78
N ASP A 27 26.28 10.23 -17.74
CA ASP A 27 25.44 9.04 -17.95
C ASP A 27 24.40 8.64 -16.88
N THR A 28 23.17 9.13 -17.03
CA THR A 28 21.96 8.27 -16.95
C THR A 28 20.83 8.94 -17.74
N LYS A 29 20.32 8.17 -18.72
CA LYS A 29 19.09 8.37 -19.47
C LYS A 29 17.95 8.99 -18.66
N GLU A 30 17.41 10.07 -19.22
CA GLU A 30 15.98 10.27 -19.50
C GLU A 30 14.99 9.34 -18.75
N THR A 31 14.24 9.92 -17.82
CA THR A 31 12.76 9.82 -17.72
C THR A 31 12.29 10.67 -16.53
N GLY A 32 12.46 11.98 -16.66
CA GLY A 32 11.77 12.95 -15.82
C GLY A 32 10.32 13.08 -16.27
N LEU A 33 9.51 12.04 -16.05
CA LEU A 33 8.05 12.15 -16.05
C LEU A 33 7.56 11.78 -14.65
N SER A 34 7.80 12.66 -13.68
CA SER A 34 6.90 12.74 -12.53
C SER A 34 5.60 13.40 -13.01
N SER A 35 4.84 12.67 -13.81
CA SER A 35 3.40 12.82 -13.80
C SER A 35 2.96 12.31 -12.44
N ALA A 36 2.94 13.20 -11.45
CA ALA A 36 2.01 13.00 -10.34
C ALA A 36 0.66 12.71 -11.01
N PRO A 37 0.00 11.57 -10.75
CA PRO A 37 -1.34 11.38 -11.25
C PRO A 37 -2.11 12.61 -10.79
N THR A 38 -2.65 13.35 -11.75
CA THR A 38 -3.67 14.34 -11.45
C THR A 38 -4.71 13.54 -10.69
N MET A 39 -4.78 13.71 -9.36
CA MET A 39 -5.84 13.16 -8.56
C MET A 39 -7.09 13.86 -9.06
N GLN A 40 -7.68 13.31 -10.12
CA GLN A 40 -9.08 13.48 -10.40
C GLN A 40 -9.70 13.00 -9.10
N THR A 41 -10.28 13.94 -8.35
CA THR A 41 -11.14 13.63 -7.23
C THR A 41 -12.27 12.80 -7.82
N GLU A 42 -12.07 11.49 -7.92
CA GLU A 42 -13.13 10.55 -8.22
C GLU A 42 -14.11 10.68 -7.08
N ASN A 43 -15.23 11.33 -7.36
CA ASN A 43 -16.33 11.38 -6.43
C ASN A 43 -17.04 10.03 -6.49
N PHE A 44 -16.69 9.15 -5.56
CA PHE A 44 -17.42 7.90 -5.34
C PHE A 44 -18.78 8.22 -4.69
N ASP A 45 -19.84 7.62 -5.22
CA ASP A 45 -21.17 7.69 -4.62
C ASP A 45 -21.26 6.80 -3.36
N ASP A 46 -22.27 7.01 -2.54
CA ASP A 46 -22.42 6.30 -1.26
C ASP A 46 -22.60 4.79 -1.49
N ALA A 47 -23.33 4.39 -2.53
CA ALA A 47 -23.51 2.97 -2.89
C ALA A 47 -22.17 2.27 -3.21
N THR A 48 -21.25 2.96 -3.89
CA THR A 48 -19.90 2.44 -4.16
C THR A 48 -19.09 2.33 -2.87
N LEU A 49 -19.17 3.32 -1.98
CA LEU A 49 -18.47 3.31 -0.70
C LEU A 49 -19.04 2.28 0.29
N GLU A 50 -20.34 2.00 0.23
CA GLU A 50 -20.97 0.90 0.95
C GLU A 50 -20.43 -0.46 0.49
N LYS A 51 -20.40 -0.71 -0.82
CA LYS A 51 -19.81 -1.94 -1.38
C LYS A 51 -18.35 -2.06 -1.01
N PHE A 52 -17.61 -0.95 -1.04
CA PHE A 52 -16.22 -0.91 -0.61
C PHE A 52 -16.06 -1.33 0.85
N THR A 53 -16.91 -0.84 1.75
CA THR A 53 -16.90 -1.22 3.16
C THR A 53 -17.19 -2.72 3.36
N VAL A 54 -18.15 -3.27 2.60
CA VAL A 54 -18.43 -4.72 2.61
C VAL A 54 -17.23 -5.51 2.08
N ALA A 55 -16.63 -5.07 0.99
CA ALA A 55 -15.46 -5.70 0.37
C ALA A 55 -14.23 -5.65 1.30
N MET A 56 -14.03 -4.55 2.03
CA MET A 56 -12.95 -4.44 3.02
C MET A 56 -13.05 -5.51 4.11
N ASN A 57 -14.25 -5.72 4.65
CA ASN A 57 -14.47 -6.77 5.65
C ASN A 57 -14.20 -8.16 5.07
N ALA A 58 -14.73 -8.45 3.88
CA ALA A 58 -14.50 -9.74 3.23
C ALA A 58 -13.01 -10.00 2.91
N VAL A 59 -12.28 -8.96 2.45
CA VAL A 59 -10.83 -9.05 2.22
C VAL A 59 -10.07 -9.27 3.53
N SER A 60 -10.50 -8.64 4.63
CA SER A 60 -9.92 -8.86 5.96
C SER A 60 -10.13 -10.31 6.42
N ASP A 61 -11.33 -10.85 6.24
CA ASP A 61 -11.65 -12.24 6.62
C ASP A 61 -10.79 -13.24 5.83
N VAL A 62 -10.57 -12.98 4.54
CA VAL A 62 -9.66 -13.79 3.70
C VAL A 62 -8.21 -13.66 4.19
N ALA A 63 -7.76 -12.45 4.52
CA ALA A 63 -6.41 -12.25 5.05
C ALA A 63 -6.19 -13.04 6.35
N ASP A 64 -7.15 -12.97 7.28
CA ASP A 64 -7.10 -13.68 8.56
C ASP A 64 -7.13 -15.21 8.37
N LYS A 65 -7.96 -15.68 7.44
CA LYS A 65 -8.02 -17.11 7.05
C LYS A 65 -6.64 -17.61 6.60
N TYR A 66 -6.02 -16.94 5.64
CA TYR A 66 -4.73 -17.38 5.10
C TYR A 66 -3.56 -17.12 6.05
N GLN A 67 -3.64 -16.08 6.89
CA GLN A 67 -2.67 -15.87 7.96
C GLN A 67 -2.70 -17.02 8.96
N SER A 68 -3.88 -17.61 9.21
CA SER A 68 -4.06 -18.79 10.07
C SER A 68 -3.54 -20.08 9.43
N GLU A 69 -3.36 -20.12 8.10
CA GLU A 69 -2.75 -21.27 7.40
C GLU A 69 -1.22 -21.31 7.53
N ILE A 70 -0.59 -20.21 7.95
CA ILE A 70 0.86 -20.10 8.10
C ILE A 70 1.26 -20.53 9.52
N SER A 71 2.00 -21.63 9.60
CA SER A 71 2.52 -22.25 10.82
C SER A 71 3.96 -21.81 11.15
N GLY A 72 4.67 -21.23 10.18
CA GLY A 72 6.03 -20.68 10.33
C GLY A 72 7.16 -21.62 9.88
N ASP A 73 6.84 -22.84 9.45
CA ASP A 73 7.78 -23.87 8.96
C ASP A 73 7.58 -24.20 7.46
N GLU A 74 6.79 -23.39 6.75
CA GLU A 74 6.49 -23.59 5.34
C GLU A 74 7.71 -23.45 4.43
N THR A 75 7.72 -24.26 3.36
CA THR A 75 8.68 -24.07 2.27
C THR A 75 8.34 -22.81 1.46
N PRO A 76 9.32 -22.21 0.77
CA PRO A 76 9.08 -21.07 -0.12
C PRO A 76 7.98 -21.33 -1.16
N GLU A 77 7.90 -22.55 -1.71
CA GLU A 77 6.87 -22.93 -2.68
C GLU A 77 5.48 -22.94 -2.04
N LYS A 78 5.36 -23.48 -0.82
CA LYS A 78 4.09 -23.49 -0.08
C LYS A 78 3.65 -22.07 0.26
N MET A 79 4.58 -21.22 0.67
CA MET A 79 4.31 -19.80 0.92
C MET A 79 3.81 -19.08 -0.34
N GLN A 80 4.40 -19.36 -1.51
CA GLN A 80 3.93 -18.81 -2.78
C GLN A 80 2.50 -19.27 -3.12
N GLN A 81 2.18 -20.54 -2.89
CA GLN A 81 0.84 -21.09 -3.12
C GLN A 81 -0.21 -20.43 -2.21
N ILE A 82 0.10 -20.26 -0.91
CA ILE A 82 -0.77 -19.57 0.05
C ILE A 82 -1.03 -18.13 -0.43
N GLN A 83 0.01 -17.40 -0.82
CA GLN A 83 -0.13 -16.02 -1.29
C GLN A 83 -0.95 -15.91 -2.58
N GLN A 84 -0.79 -16.85 -3.52
CA GLN A 84 -1.58 -16.84 -4.77
C GLN A 84 -3.05 -17.18 -4.52
N ALA A 85 -3.31 -18.14 -3.63
CA ALA A 85 -4.66 -18.51 -3.24
C ALA A 85 -5.36 -17.35 -2.52
N ALA A 86 -4.68 -16.69 -1.58
CA ALA A 86 -5.18 -15.50 -0.90
C ALA A 86 -5.56 -14.38 -1.87
N GLN A 87 -4.67 -14.03 -2.82
CA GLN A 87 -4.96 -13.00 -3.82
C GLN A 87 -6.19 -13.35 -4.68
N THR A 88 -6.31 -14.62 -5.08
CA THR A 88 -7.44 -15.09 -5.89
C THR A 88 -8.75 -15.01 -5.12
N GLU A 89 -8.74 -15.43 -3.85
CA GLU A 89 -9.94 -15.39 -3.01
C GLU A 89 -10.33 -13.95 -2.65
N MET A 90 -9.37 -13.07 -2.33
CA MET A 90 -9.63 -11.65 -2.09
C MET A 90 -10.30 -10.98 -3.30
N VAL A 91 -9.79 -11.23 -4.51
CA VAL A 91 -10.40 -10.72 -5.75
C VAL A 91 -11.83 -11.23 -5.92
N SER A 92 -12.04 -12.54 -5.69
CA SER A 92 -13.38 -13.14 -5.79
C SER A 92 -14.36 -12.52 -4.79
N GLU A 93 -13.93 -12.28 -3.55
CA GLU A 93 -14.77 -11.64 -2.53
C GLU A 93 -15.13 -10.19 -2.88
N ILE A 94 -14.18 -9.42 -3.44
CA ILE A 94 -14.46 -8.06 -3.93
C ILE A 94 -15.53 -8.11 -5.03
N GLU A 95 -15.38 -8.98 -6.02
CA GLU A 95 -16.32 -9.09 -7.15
C GLU A 95 -17.72 -9.52 -6.69
N LYS A 96 -17.84 -10.37 -5.67
CA LYS A 96 -19.14 -10.80 -5.09
C LYS A 96 -19.93 -9.63 -4.49
N THR A 97 -19.27 -8.56 -4.07
CA THR A 97 -19.95 -7.33 -3.59
C THR A 97 -20.54 -6.49 -4.74
N GLY A 98 -20.23 -6.84 -5.99
CA GLY A 98 -20.57 -6.05 -7.17
C GLY A 98 -19.76 -4.76 -7.28
N LEU A 99 -18.55 -4.74 -6.71
CA LEU A 99 -17.53 -3.71 -6.85
C LEU A 99 -16.44 -4.20 -7.80
N GLU A 100 -15.99 -3.34 -8.72
CA GLU A 100 -14.84 -3.67 -9.57
C GLU A 100 -13.54 -3.66 -8.75
N VAL A 101 -12.66 -4.62 -9.02
CA VAL A 101 -11.36 -4.75 -8.34
C VAL A 101 -10.51 -3.48 -8.48
N GLN A 102 -10.56 -2.85 -9.66
CA GLN A 102 -9.87 -1.59 -9.92
C GLN A 102 -10.42 -0.48 -9.02
N THR A 103 -11.73 -0.34 -8.90
CA THR A 103 -12.38 0.66 -8.03
C THR A 103 -12.03 0.42 -6.57
N TYR A 104 -12.06 -0.83 -6.10
CA TYR A 104 -11.62 -1.18 -4.74
C TYR A 104 -10.19 -0.70 -4.47
N THR A 105 -9.26 -1.02 -5.39
CA THR A 105 -7.85 -0.66 -5.25
C THR A 105 -7.67 0.86 -5.25
N THR A 106 -8.38 1.58 -6.12
CA THR A 106 -8.35 3.04 -6.18
C THR A 106 -8.83 3.66 -4.86
N ILE A 107 -9.98 3.22 -4.34
CA ILE A 107 -10.50 3.72 -3.06
C ILE A 107 -9.55 3.37 -1.91
N ALA A 108 -9.00 2.15 -1.87
CA ALA A 108 -8.05 1.72 -0.84
C ALA A 108 -6.74 2.54 -0.82
N GLN A 109 -6.30 3.05 -1.98
CA GLN A 109 -5.16 3.97 -2.05
C GLN A 109 -5.55 5.38 -1.62
N LEU A 110 -6.67 5.89 -2.13
CA LEU A 110 -7.13 7.25 -1.85
C LEU A 110 -7.54 7.43 -0.39
N VAL A 111 -8.14 6.44 0.26
CA VAL A 111 -8.57 6.53 1.67
C VAL A 111 -7.40 6.78 2.64
N GLN A 112 -6.16 6.47 2.21
CA GLN A 112 -4.95 6.74 2.99
C GLN A 112 -4.51 8.20 2.94
N THR A 113 -4.79 8.90 1.84
CA THR A 113 -4.30 10.26 1.58
C THR A 113 -5.41 11.32 1.55
N ASP A 114 -6.63 10.94 1.22
CA ASP A 114 -7.82 11.80 1.20
C ASP A 114 -8.62 11.66 2.50
N GLU A 115 -8.49 12.65 3.37
CA GLU A 115 -9.16 12.68 4.66
C GLU A 115 -10.68 12.75 4.56
N LYS A 116 -11.21 13.41 3.51
CA LYS A 116 -12.66 13.54 3.31
C LYS A 116 -13.25 12.20 2.89
N LEU A 117 -12.58 11.52 1.96
CA LEU A 117 -12.96 10.17 1.55
C LEU A 117 -12.92 9.21 2.73
N ARG A 118 -11.84 9.25 3.53
CA ARG A 118 -11.71 8.46 4.75
C ARG A 118 -12.85 8.71 5.74
N SER A 119 -13.22 9.97 5.97
CA SER A 119 -14.36 10.29 6.84
C SER A 119 -15.65 9.67 6.32
N ARG A 120 -15.95 9.81 5.02
CA ARG A 120 -17.17 9.24 4.41
C ARG A 120 -17.24 7.72 4.56
N VAL A 121 -16.15 7.02 4.27
CA VAL A 121 -16.07 5.55 4.45
C VAL A 121 -16.32 5.16 5.92
N LEU A 122 -15.70 5.87 6.87
CA LEU A 122 -15.88 5.60 8.29
C LEU A 122 -17.32 5.85 8.76
N ASP A 123 -17.99 6.87 8.24
CA ASP A 123 -19.37 7.17 8.63
C ASP A 123 -20.34 6.11 8.06
N ILE A 124 -20.16 5.70 6.81
CA ILE A 124 -20.90 4.58 6.20
C ILE A 124 -20.68 3.28 6.99
N ALA A 125 -19.44 2.99 7.38
CA ALA A 125 -19.14 1.79 8.17
C ALA A 125 -19.82 1.79 9.55
N LYS A 126 -19.89 2.94 10.22
CA LYS A 126 -20.60 3.08 11.51
C LYS A 126 -22.10 2.90 11.35
N GLU A 127 -22.69 3.45 10.29
CA GLU A 127 -24.11 3.34 10.01
C GLU A 127 -24.50 1.88 9.81
N LYS A 128 -23.79 1.14 8.94
CA LYS A 128 -24.04 -0.29 8.72
C LYS A 128 -23.96 -1.13 10.00
N ASN A 129 -23.01 -0.82 10.89
CA ASN A 129 -22.86 -1.52 12.16
C ASN A 129 -23.92 -1.14 13.21
N SER A 130 -24.66 -0.05 13.01
CA SER A 130 -25.76 0.38 13.87
C SER A 130 -27.12 -0.19 13.41
N GLU A 131 -27.20 -0.68 12.18
CA GLU A 131 -28.39 -1.28 11.56
C GLU A 131 -28.45 -2.82 11.69
N SER A 132 -27.39 -3.45 12.20
CA SER A 132 -27.28 -4.91 12.41
C SER A 132 -27.55 -5.28 13.87
#